data_AF-A0A8C7AP09-F1
#
_entry.id   AF-A0A8C7AP09-F1
#
_cell.length_a   1.000
_cell.length_b   1.000
_cell.length_c   1.000
_cell.angle_alpha   90.00
_cell.angle_beta   90.00
_cell.angle_gamma   90.00
#
_symmetry.space_group_name_H-M   'P 1'
#
loop_
_entity.id
_entity.type
_entity.pdbx_description
1 polymer ?
#
loop_
_entity_poly.entity_id
_entity_poly.type
_entity_poly.pdbx_seq_one_letter_code
_entity_poly.pdbx_strand_id
1 'polypeptide(L)'
;MLFLIYFYFCHVHYHFNIKSIETFAMNICEHFLSSFNHVIRAQVYVEEVPWKRFEKNGVKHIHAFIHTPTGTHFCEIEQMRGGPPVIHSGIKDLKVLKTTQSGFEGFIKDQFTTLPEVKDRFFATQVYCKWRYHQYRDMDFDATWDTVRDIVLEKFAGPYDKGEYSPSVQKTLYDIQVHSLSRIPEVCFVTCHLED
;
A
#
# COMPACT_ATOMS: atom_id res chain seq x y z
N MET A 1 2.77 1.60 30.16
CA MET A 1 3.94 1.13 29.39
C MET A 1 3.55 1.04 27.92
N LEU A 2 4.39 1.50 27.00
CA LEU A 2 4.17 1.44 25.54
C LEU A 2 4.81 0.14 25.03
N PHE A 3 4.04 -0.68 24.30
CA PHE A 3 4.58 -1.84 23.58
C PHE A 3 4.50 -1.57 22.09
N LEU A 4 5.66 -1.63 21.42
CA LEU A 4 5.78 -1.61 19.97
C LEU A 4 6.27 -3.00 19.54
N ILE A 5 5.49 -3.68 18.70
CA ILE A 5 5.81 -5.04 18.27
C ILE A 5 5.82 -5.10 16.74
N TYR A 6 6.89 -5.64 16.18
CA TYR A 6 7.07 -5.85 14.75
C TYR A 6 6.94 -7.33 14.42
N PHE A 7 6.11 -7.67 13.44
CA PHE A 7 5.98 -9.04 12.93
C PHE A 7 6.24 -9.07 11.42
N TYR A 8 6.95 -10.11 10.99
CA TYR A 8 6.97 -10.54 9.59
C TYR A 8 5.92 -11.63 9.43
N PHE A 9 4.97 -11.43 8.52
CA PHE A 9 3.86 -12.35 8.32
C PHE A 9 4.06 -13.14 7.03
N CYS A 10 4.01 -14.46 7.18
CA CYS A 10 3.94 -15.39 6.07
C CYS A 10 2.63 -16.16 6.22
N HIS A 11 1.75 -16.10 5.22
CA HIS A 11 0.41 -16.70 5.25
C HIS A 11 0.42 -18.25 5.40
N VAL A 12 1.59 -18.87 5.54
CA VAL A 12 1.80 -20.30 5.29
C VAL A 12 1.42 -21.19 6.48
N HIS A 13 1.31 -20.75 7.72
CA HIS A 13 0.77 -21.60 8.79
C HIS A 13 0.47 -20.78 10.06
N TYR A 14 -0.74 -20.86 10.65
CA TYR A 14 -0.97 -20.98 12.11
C TYR A 14 -2.46 -21.15 12.45
N HIS A 15 -2.72 -21.71 13.64
CA HIS A 15 -3.99 -22.14 14.25
C HIS A 15 -5.09 -21.07 14.44
N PHE A 16 -4.85 -19.83 14.02
CA PHE A 16 -5.84 -18.77 14.05
C PHE A 16 -6.39 -18.60 12.63
N ASN A 17 -7.71 -18.55 12.49
CA ASN A 17 -8.42 -18.34 11.22
C ASN A 17 -8.17 -16.91 10.72
N ILE A 18 -6.94 -16.61 10.30
CA ILE A 18 -6.45 -15.29 9.90
C ILE A 18 -6.86 -15.07 8.46
N LYS A 19 -7.82 -14.17 8.26
CA LYS A 19 -8.31 -13.79 6.92
C LYS A 19 -7.41 -12.77 6.23
N SER A 20 -6.77 -11.87 6.97
CA SER A 20 -5.88 -10.82 6.45
C SER A 20 -4.83 -10.40 7.50
N ILE A 21 -3.78 -9.69 7.08
CA ILE A 21 -2.73 -9.19 7.99
C ILE A 21 -3.25 -8.14 8.99
N GLU A 22 -4.25 -7.34 8.63
CA GLU A 22 -4.92 -6.37 9.51
C GLU A 22 -5.69 -7.09 10.61
N THR A 23 -6.42 -8.15 10.25
CA THR A 23 -7.16 -8.96 11.22
C THR A 23 -6.20 -9.58 12.23
N PHE A 24 -5.06 -10.10 11.75
CA PHE A 24 -4.01 -10.61 12.61
C PHE A 24 -3.45 -9.54 13.57
N ALA A 25 -3.11 -8.37 13.05
CA ALA A 25 -2.57 -7.27 13.84
C ALA A 25 -3.59 -6.72 14.87
N MET A 26 -4.87 -6.64 14.52
CA MET A 26 -5.95 -6.30 15.45
C MET A 26 -6.07 -7.31 16.59
N ASN A 27 -6.02 -8.61 16.29
CA ASN A 27 -6.08 -9.66 17.31
C ASN A 27 -4.90 -9.57 18.29
N ILE A 28 -3.71 -9.20 17.82
CA ILE A 28 -2.55 -8.98 18.69
C ILE A 28 -2.77 -7.76 19.59
N CYS A 29 -3.23 -6.63 19.05
CA CYS A 29 -3.56 -5.44 19.84
C CYS A 29 -4.57 -5.77 20.95
N GLU A 30 -5.65 -6.49 20.60
CA GLU A 30 -6.68 -6.92 21.54
C GLU A 30 -6.11 -7.85 22.61
N HIS A 31 -5.26 -8.81 22.24
CA HIS A 31 -4.63 -9.73 23.19
C HIS A 31 -3.85 -8.99 24.29
N PHE A 32 -2.98 -8.05 23.93
CA PHE A 32 -2.18 -7.31 24.91
C PHE A 32 -3.04 -6.38 25.78
N LEU A 33 -4.02 -5.71 25.19
CA LEU A 33 -4.91 -4.81 25.92
C LEU A 33 -5.86 -5.58 26.86
N SER A 34 -6.34 -6.76 26.49
CA SER A 34 -7.21 -7.58 27.35
C SER A 34 -6.44 -8.33 28.44
N SER A 35 -5.22 -8.80 28.16
CA SER A 35 -4.45 -9.66 29.08
C SER A 35 -3.73 -8.88 30.18
N PHE A 36 -3.38 -7.61 29.95
CA PHE A 36 -2.50 -6.85 30.85
C PHE A 36 -3.05 -5.47 31.20
N ASN A 37 -3.66 -5.32 32.39
CA ASN A 37 -4.31 -4.07 32.82
C ASN A 37 -3.41 -2.81 32.80
N HIS A 38 -2.10 -2.96 32.93
CA HIS A 38 -1.14 -1.84 32.93
C HIS A 38 -0.71 -1.39 31.51
N VAL A 39 -1.11 -2.12 30.47
CA VAL A 39 -0.90 -1.75 29.06
C VAL A 39 -1.96 -0.74 28.66
N ILE A 40 -1.56 0.44 28.20
CA ILE A 40 -2.49 1.51 27.83
C ILE A 40 -2.58 1.73 26.31
N ARG A 41 -1.62 1.18 25.57
CA ARG A 41 -1.51 1.29 24.11
C ARG A 41 -0.79 0.06 23.56
N ALA A 42 -1.29 -0.47 22.46
CA ALA A 42 -0.63 -1.48 21.64
C ALA A 42 -0.50 -0.94 20.22
N GLN A 43 0.66 -1.17 19.60
CA GLN A 43 0.90 -0.87 18.19
C GLN A 43 1.60 -2.05 17.54
N VAL A 44 1.05 -2.49 16.41
CA VAL A 44 1.48 -3.68 15.68
C VAL A 44 1.69 -3.30 14.22
N TYR A 45 2.90 -3.54 13.73
CA TYR A 45 3.23 -3.45 12.31
C TYR A 45 3.41 -4.85 11.73
N VAL A 46 2.79 -5.09 10.58
CA VAL A 46 2.86 -6.38 9.88
C VAL A 46 3.18 -6.15 8.41
N GLU A 47 4.10 -6.93 7.89
CA GLU A 47 4.43 -6.99 6.47
C GLU A 47 4.22 -8.41 5.95
N GLU A 48 3.50 -8.54 4.84
CA GLU A 48 3.27 -9.80 4.17
C GLU A 48 4.40 -10.13 3.20
N VAL A 49 5.01 -11.29 3.35
CA VAL A 49 5.96 -11.79 2.34
C VAL A 49 5.21 -12.16 1.06
N PRO A 50 5.53 -11.57 -0.12
CA PRO A 50 4.71 -11.65 -1.32
C PRO A 50 4.87 -12.99 -2.06
N TRP A 51 4.35 -14.06 -1.46
CA TRP A 51 4.28 -15.38 -2.06
C TRP A 51 3.07 -15.50 -2.99
N LYS A 52 3.32 -15.78 -4.26
CA LYS A 52 2.27 -16.11 -5.23
C LYS A 52 2.24 -17.62 -5.46
N ARG A 53 1.05 -18.21 -5.44
CA ARG A 53 0.89 -19.64 -5.76
C ARG A 53 1.34 -19.90 -7.20
N PHE A 54 2.10 -20.97 -7.41
CA PHE A 54 2.48 -21.40 -8.76
C PHE A 54 1.22 -21.63 -9.61
N GLU A 55 1.22 -21.12 -10.84
CA GLU A 55 0.11 -21.27 -11.76
C GLU A 55 0.62 -21.53 -13.17
N LYS A 56 0.03 -22.51 -13.87
CA LYS A 56 0.34 -22.83 -15.27
C LYS A 56 -0.96 -23.18 -15.99
N ASN A 57 -1.22 -22.53 -17.12
CA ASN A 57 -2.44 -22.73 -17.92
C ASN A 57 -3.74 -22.61 -17.09
N GLY A 58 -3.78 -21.66 -16.14
CA GLY A 58 -4.93 -21.46 -15.23
C GLY A 58 -5.02 -22.47 -14.07
N VAL A 59 -4.14 -23.47 -14.02
CA VAL A 59 -4.12 -24.47 -12.94
C VAL A 59 -3.14 -24.04 -11.84
N LYS A 60 -3.67 -23.83 -10.63
CA LYS A 60 -2.87 -23.47 -9.44
C LYS A 60 -2.27 -24.72 -8.78
N HIS A 61 -1.00 -24.66 -8.42
CA HIS A 61 -0.33 -25.76 -7.73
C HIS A 61 -0.83 -25.91 -6.29
N ILE A 62 -0.96 -27.14 -5.81
CA ILE A 62 -1.54 -27.43 -4.49
C ILE A 62 -0.67 -26.93 -3.32
N HIS A 63 0.66 -26.88 -3.47
CA HIS A 63 1.58 -26.54 -2.38
C HIS A 63 2.85 -25.78 -2.80
N ALA A 64 2.95 -25.28 -4.04
CA ALA A 64 4.15 -24.59 -4.52
C ALA A 64 3.88 -23.09 -4.71
N PHE A 65 4.86 -22.28 -4.33
CA PHE A 65 4.78 -20.82 -4.30
C PHE A 65 6.07 -20.21 -4.84
N ILE A 66 5.94 -19.08 -5.55
CA ILE A 66 7.04 -18.26 -6.06
C ILE A 66 7.02 -16.92 -5.34
N HIS A 67 8.19 -16.40 -5.00
CA HIS A 67 8.31 -15.06 -4.46
C HIS A 67 8.11 -14.04 -5.59
N THR A 68 7.13 -13.14 -5.49
CA THR A 68 6.76 -12.19 -6.56
C THR A 68 6.54 -10.79 -5.97
N PRO A 69 7.60 -9.98 -5.82
CA PRO A 69 7.52 -8.67 -5.18
C PRO A 69 6.97 -7.61 -6.16
N THR A 70 5.68 -7.69 -6.49
CA THR A 70 4.97 -6.75 -7.37
C THR A 70 4.09 -5.80 -6.56
N GLY A 71 4.66 -5.26 -5.49
CA GLY A 71 3.97 -4.58 -4.39
C GLY A 71 3.82 -5.49 -3.18
N THR A 72 4.30 -5.01 -2.04
CA THR A 72 4.25 -5.69 -0.74
C THR A 72 3.12 -5.12 0.09
N HIS A 73 2.22 -5.97 0.58
CA HIS A 73 1.16 -5.58 1.50
C HIS A 73 1.73 -5.42 2.91
N PHE A 74 1.46 -4.27 3.54
CA PHE A 74 1.75 -4.06 4.96
C PHE A 74 0.58 -3.38 5.65
N CYS A 75 0.49 -3.54 6.97
CA CYS A 75 -0.47 -2.84 7.79
C CYS A 75 0.16 -2.33 9.10
N GLU A 76 -0.48 -1.32 9.68
CA GLU A 76 -0.13 -0.75 10.98
C GLU A 76 -1.39 -0.47 11.77
N ILE A 77 -1.53 -1.18 12.89
CA ILE A 77 -2.66 -1.06 13.81
C ILE A 77 -2.16 -0.41 15.10
N GLU A 78 -2.86 0.62 15.55
CA GLU A 78 -2.64 1.23 16.85
C GLU A 78 -3.95 1.24 17.63
N GLN A 79 -3.94 0.79 18.88
CA GLN A 79 -5.12 0.83 19.74
C GLN A 79 -4.76 1.31 21.15
N MET A 80 -5.52 2.31 21.61
CA MET A 80 -5.51 2.76 23.01
C MET A 80 -6.49 1.92 23.83
N ARG A 81 -6.18 1.67 25.11
CA ARG A 81 -7.12 0.98 26.02
C ARG A 81 -8.44 1.75 26.10
N GLY A 82 -9.55 1.03 25.88
CA GLY A 82 -10.89 1.62 25.89
C GLY A 82 -11.26 2.42 24.64
N GLY A 83 -10.36 2.50 23.65
CA GLY A 83 -10.61 3.16 22.36
C GLY A 83 -10.72 2.17 21.19
N PRO A 84 -11.26 2.61 20.05
CA PRO A 84 -11.25 1.83 18.83
C PRO A 84 -9.82 1.73 18.25
N PRO A 85 -9.50 0.67 17.49
CA PRO A 85 -8.24 0.61 16.75
C PRO A 85 -8.22 1.64 15.61
N VAL A 86 -7.04 2.19 15.35
CA VAL A 86 -6.70 2.95 14.15
C VAL A 86 -5.97 2.00 13.21
N ILE A 87 -6.50 1.83 12.01
CA ILE A 87 -6.05 0.82 11.05
C ILE A 87 -5.49 1.53 9.83
N HIS A 88 -4.26 1.19 9.49
CA HIS A 88 -3.66 1.54 8.22
C HIS A 88 -3.27 0.28 7.44
N SER A 89 -3.49 0.32 6.14
CA SER A 89 -2.91 -0.64 5.20
C SER A 89 -2.08 0.12 4.17
N GLY A 90 -1.26 -0.60 3.43
CA GLY A 90 -0.38 0.02 2.46
C GLY A 90 0.29 -0.93 1.48
N ILE A 91 0.86 -0.29 0.46
CA ILE A 91 1.70 -0.88 -0.57
C ILE A 91 3.08 -0.27 -0.42
N LYS A 92 4.12 -1.10 -0.39
CA LYS A 92 5.51 -0.67 -0.54
C LYS A 92 6.24 -1.58 -1.53
N ASP A 93 7.47 -1.22 -1.89
CA ASP A 93 8.32 -2.02 -2.79
C ASP A 93 7.69 -2.32 -4.17
N LEU A 94 6.71 -1.51 -4.60
CA LEU A 94 6.12 -1.60 -5.94
C LEU A 94 6.95 -0.77 -6.91
N LYS A 95 7.82 -1.44 -7.66
CA LYS A 95 8.69 -0.81 -8.65
C LYS A 95 8.00 -0.76 -10.01
N VAL A 96 7.91 0.44 -10.57
CA VAL A 96 7.27 0.68 -11.88
C VAL A 96 8.13 1.61 -12.73
N LEU A 97 8.07 1.43 -14.05
CA LEU A 97 8.79 2.24 -15.02
C LEU A 97 7.94 2.41 -16.28
N LYS A 98 7.86 3.64 -16.80
CA LYS A 98 7.45 3.92 -18.18
C LYS A 98 8.54 4.70 -18.90
N THR A 99 8.72 4.42 -20.18
CA THR A 99 9.82 4.93 -21.01
C THR A 99 9.49 6.23 -21.73
N THR A 100 8.24 6.68 -21.67
CA THR A 100 7.70 7.87 -22.34
C THR A 100 6.42 8.33 -21.62
N GLN A 101 5.70 9.29 -22.17
CA GLN A 101 4.46 9.85 -21.62
C GLN A 101 4.67 10.45 -20.22
N SER A 102 5.86 11.01 -20.00
CA SER A 102 6.17 11.84 -18.83
C SER A 102 6.99 13.03 -19.30
N GLY A 103 6.57 14.23 -18.90
CA GLY A 103 7.34 15.44 -19.08
C GLY A 103 7.57 16.16 -17.76
N PHE A 104 8.41 17.19 -17.82
CA PHE A 104 8.60 18.14 -16.74
C PHE A 104 9.03 19.48 -17.35
N GLU A 105 8.07 20.40 -17.42
CA GLU A 105 8.22 21.73 -18.01
C GLU A 105 7.37 22.75 -17.22
N GLY A 106 7.64 24.06 -17.42
CA GLY A 106 6.91 25.14 -16.77
C GLY A 106 7.27 25.35 -15.29
N PHE A 107 8.38 24.77 -14.82
CA PHE A 107 8.89 25.03 -13.47
C PHE A 107 9.58 26.40 -13.38
N ILE A 108 9.66 26.94 -12.16
CA ILE A 108 10.35 28.21 -11.89
C ILE A 108 11.83 28.05 -12.22
N LYS A 109 12.36 29.02 -12.97
CA LYS A 109 13.78 29.10 -13.31
C LYS A 109 14.39 30.27 -12.58
N ASP A 110 15.37 29.99 -11.74
CA ASP A 110 16.18 30.97 -11.03
C ASP A 110 17.68 30.83 -11.37
N GLN A 111 18.52 31.59 -10.69
CA GLN A 111 19.98 31.58 -10.86
C GLN A 111 20.65 30.23 -10.53
N PHE A 112 19.94 29.29 -9.90
CA PHE A 112 20.43 27.95 -9.56
C PHE A 112 19.86 26.86 -10.48
N THR A 113 18.95 27.22 -11.39
CA THR A 113 18.26 26.26 -12.23
C THR A 113 19.09 25.88 -13.45
N THR A 114 19.62 24.66 -13.45
CA THR A 114 20.37 24.09 -14.59
C THR A 114 19.59 23.01 -15.34
N LEU A 115 18.49 22.53 -14.76
CA LEU A 115 17.66 21.48 -15.32
C LEU A 115 16.96 21.98 -16.60
N PRO A 116 17.16 21.34 -17.77
CA PRO A 116 16.39 21.66 -18.96
C PRO A 116 14.96 21.15 -18.85
N GLU A 117 14.02 21.86 -19.45
CA GLU A 117 12.66 21.36 -19.64
C GLU A 117 12.64 20.19 -20.61
N VAL A 118 11.84 19.19 -20.32
CA VAL A 118 11.70 17.99 -21.13
C VAL A 118 10.23 17.67 -21.34
N LYS A 119 9.84 17.47 -22.59
CA LYS A 119 8.48 17.03 -22.95
C LYS A 119 8.31 15.52 -22.90
N ASP A 120 9.42 14.79 -22.95
CA ASP A 120 9.43 13.35 -22.82
C ASP A 120 10.67 12.89 -22.06
N ARG A 121 10.47 12.02 -21.07
CA ARG A 121 11.50 11.41 -20.23
C ARG A 121 11.04 10.08 -19.69
N PHE A 122 12.00 9.29 -19.21
CA PHE A 122 11.69 8.10 -18.43
C PHE A 122 11.10 8.51 -17.09
N PHE A 123 10.15 7.72 -16.60
CA PHE A 123 9.63 7.84 -15.25
C PHE A 123 9.70 6.46 -14.61
N ALA A 124 10.67 6.29 -13.72
CA ALA A 124 10.83 5.11 -12.88
C ALA A 124 10.60 5.53 -11.43
N THR A 125 9.94 4.69 -10.63
CA THR A 125 9.75 4.97 -9.22
C THR A 125 9.49 3.69 -8.43
N GLN A 126 9.78 3.75 -7.14
CA GLN A 126 9.24 2.82 -6.15
C GLN A 126 8.07 3.47 -5.42
N VAL A 127 6.88 2.89 -5.55
CA VAL A 127 5.66 3.39 -4.93
C VAL A 127 5.60 2.94 -3.47
N TYR A 128 5.38 3.92 -2.59
CA TYR A 128 4.87 3.72 -1.25
C TYR A 128 3.50 4.39 -1.13
N CYS A 129 2.47 3.66 -0.74
CA CYS A 129 1.17 4.23 -0.41
C CYS A 129 0.69 3.64 0.92
N LYS A 130 0.17 4.49 1.80
CA LYS A 130 -0.41 4.12 3.09
C LYS A 130 -1.74 4.84 3.24
N TRP A 131 -2.78 4.13 3.61
CA TRP A 131 -4.11 4.69 3.79
C TRP A 131 -4.70 4.34 5.14
N ARG A 132 -5.61 5.17 5.62
CA ARG A 132 -6.31 5.01 6.90
C ARG A 132 -7.79 4.75 6.66
N TYR A 133 -8.34 3.79 7.38
CA TYR A 133 -9.76 3.50 7.38
C TYR A 133 -10.52 4.35 8.42
N HIS A 134 -11.74 4.77 8.08
CA HIS A 134 -12.70 5.33 9.04
C HIS A 134 -13.69 4.28 9.56
N GLN A 135 -13.97 3.25 8.76
CA GLN A 135 -14.77 2.09 9.12
C GLN A 135 -14.01 0.81 8.73
N TYR A 136 -14.08 -0.23 9.56
CA TYR A 136 -13.31 -1.47 9.35
C TYR A 136 -14.09 -2.75 9.61
N ARG A 137 -15.34 -2.64 10.07
CA ARG A 137 -16.19 -3.81 10.30
C ARG A 137 -16.62 -4.40 8.96
N ASP A 138 -16.52 -5.72 8.86
CA ASP A 138 -16.89 -6.50 7.67
C ASP A 138 -16.17 -6.07 6.38
N MET A 139 -14.98 -5.48 6.51
CA MET A 139 -14.15 -5.10 5.38
C MET A 139 -13.40 -6.29 4.78
N ASP A 140 -13.30 -6.27 3.46
CA ASP A 140 -12.36 -7.08 2.71
C ASP A 140 -11.08 -6.26 2.47
N PHE A 141 -10.10 -6.44 3.37
CA PHE A 141 -8.84 -5.71 3.32
C PHE A 141 -8.01 -6.08 2.08
N ASP A 142 -8.02 -7.35 1.69
CA ASP A 142 -7.27 -7.84 0.52
C ASP A 142 -7.85 -7.23 -0.77
N ALA A 143 -9.18 -7.22 -0.92
CA ALA A 143 -9.83 -6.58 -2.06
C ALA A 143 -9.59 -5.06 -2.10
N THR A 144 -9.51 -4.42 -0.92
CA THR A 144 -9.17 -2.99 -0.84
C THR A 144 -7.73 -2.74 -1.29
N TRP A 145 -6.79 -3.57 -0.84
CA TRP A 145 -5.39 -3.49 -1.24
C TRP A 145 -5.21 -3.67 -2.75
N ASP A 146 -5.87 -4.68 -3.32
CA ASP A 146 -5.92 -4.92 -4.77
C ASP A 146 -6.47 -3.70 -5.51
N THR A 147 -7.56 -3.12 -5.01
CA THR A 147 -8.18 -1.93 -5.61
C THR A 147 -7.23 -0.73 -5.61
N VAL A 148 -6.54 -0.43 -4.50
CA VAL A 148 -5.57 0.68 -4.46
C VAL A 148 -4.39 0.39 -5.38
N ARG A 149 -3.88 -0.84 -5.39
CA ARG A 149 -2.78 -1.25 -6.27
C ARG A 149 -3.14 -1.07 -7.74
N ASP A 150 -4.35 -1.46 -8.13
CA ASP A 150 -4.83 -1.31 -9.49
C ASP A 150 -5.01 0.18 -9.86
N ILE A 151 -5.50 1.02 -8.95
CA ILE A 151 -5.56 2.47 -9.16
C ILE A 151 -4.16 3.06 -9.37
N VAL A 152 -3.18 2.66 -8.56
CA VAL A 152 -1.78 3.10 -8.71
C VAL A 152 -1.25 2.75 -10.09
N LEU A 153 -1.42 1.49 -10.52
CA LEU A 153 -0.95 1.03 -11.82
C LEU A 153 -1.70 1.70 -12.98
N GLU A 154 -3.02 1.86 -12.87
CA GLU A 154 -3.88 2.54 -13.84
C GLU A 154 -3.43 4.00 -14.03
N LYS A 155 -3.24 4.75 -12.93
CA LYS A 155 -2.86 6.17 -12.99
C LYS A 155 -1.40 6.40 -13.39
N PHE A 156 -0.54 5.43 -13.14
CA PHE A 156 0.85 5.49 -13.58
C PHE A 156 0.98 5.23 -15.10
N ALA A 157 0.37 4.15 -15.59
CA ALA A 157 0.53 3.67 -16.96
C ALA A 157 -0.47 4.31 -17.95
N GLY A 158 -1.71 4.51 -17.54
CA GLY A 158 -2.82 4.84 -18.43
C GLY A 158 -3.29 3.64 -19.27
N PRO A 159 -4.06 3.88 -20.34
CA PRO A 159 -4.51 2.84 -21.26
C PRO A 159 -3.35 2.09 -21.91
N TYR A 160 -3.46 0.76 -22.01
CA TYR A 160 -2.35 -0.12 -22.43
C TYR A 160 -1.89 0.10 -23.88
N ASP A 161 -2.75 0.66 -24.72
CA ASP A 161 -2.53 0.90 -26.15
C ASP A 161 -1.81 2.22 -26.45
N LYS A 162 -1.99 3.25 -25.61
CA LYS A 162 -1.51 4.62 -25.87
C LYS A 162 -0.80 5.30 -24.68
N GLY A 163 -0.93 4.73 -23.49
CA GLY A 163 -0.50 5.34 -22.23
C GLY A 163 -1.24 6.64 -21.90
N GLU A 164 -0.81 7.30 -20.82
CA GLU A 164 -1.33 8.60 -20.40
C GLU A 164 -0.17 9.54 -20.04
N TYR A 165 -0.19 10.74 -20.62
CA TYR A 165 0.83 11.76 -20.38
C TYR A 165 0.72 12.32 -18.96
N SER A 166 1.83 12.25 -18.22
CA SER A 166 1.95 12.88 -16.90
C SER A 166 2.85 14.12 -16.98
N PRO A 167 2.31 15.33 -16.69
CA PRO A 167 3.11 16.57 -16.70
C PRO A 167 3.99 16.72 -15.46
N SER A 168 3.73 15.96 -14.40
CA SER A 168 4.51 15.98 -13.17
C SER A 168 4.20 14.76 -12.27
N VAL A 169 5.19 14.35 -11.48
CA VAL A 169 5.05 13.29 -10.47
C VAL A 169 3.94 13.64 -9.47
N GLN A 170 3.86 14.92 -9.09
CA GLN A 170 2.89 15.46 -8.14
C GLN A 170 1.45 15.31 -8.65
N LYS A 171 1.22 15.52 -9.95
CA LYS A 171 -0.11 15.34 -10.54
C LYS A 171 -0.53 13.87 -10.51
N THR A 172 0.35 12.96 -10.93
CA THR A 172 0.08 11.51 -10.86
C THR A 172 -0.20 11.05 -9.42
N LEU A 173 0.59 11.51 -8.45
CA LEU A 173 0.37 11.25 -7.02
C LEU A 173 -1.02 11.70 -6.55
N TYR A 174 -1.40 12.94 -6.88
CA TYR A 174 -2.69 13.50 -6.50
C TYR A 174 -3.85 12.71 -7.11
N ASP A 175 -3.73 12.31 -8.38
CA ASP A 175 -4.77 11.54 -9.05
C ASP A 175 -4.95 10.16 -8.42
N ILE A 176 -3.86 9.48 -8.03
CA ILE A 176 -3.93 8.23 -7.26
C ILE A 176 -4.72 8.44 -5.97
N GLN A 177 -4.43 9.50 -5.21
CA GLN A 177 -5.11 9.80 -3.95
C GLN A 177 -6.61 10.05 -4.13
N VAL A 178 -6.97 10.93 -5.07
CA VAL A 178 -8.38 11.28 -5.34
C VAL A 178 -9.15 10.06 -5.82
N HIS A 179 -8.60 9.26 -6.72
CA HIS A 179 -9.26 8.07 -7.22
C HIS A 179 -9.40 6.99 -6.14
N SER A 180 -8.41 6.84 -5.25
CA SER A 180 -8.48 5.90 -4.12
C SER A 180 -9.62 6.26 -3.16
N LEU A 181 -9.68 7.53 -2.75
CA LEU A 181 -10.75 8.04 -1.87
C LEU A 181 -12.14 7.96 -2.52
N SER A 182 -12.22 8.14 -3.85
CA SER A 182 -13.48 8.07 -4.56
C SER A 182 -13.99 6.65 -4.76
N ARG A 183 -13.10 5.65 -4.92
CA ARG A 183 -13.50 4.26 -5.18
C ARG A 183 -13.67 3.45 -3.90
N ILE A 184 -13.07 3.87 -2.78
CA ILE A 184 -13.09 3.14 -1.51
C ILE A 184 -13.63 4.06 -0.40
N PRO A 185 -14.96 4.10 -0.20
CA PRO A 185 -15.61 5.01 0.77
C PRO A 185 -15.14 4.84 2.22
N GLU A 186 -14.64 3.66 2.58
CA GLU A 186 -14.16 3.34 3.93
C GLU A 186 -12.80 3.97 4.24
N VAL A 187 -12.05 4.41 3.22
CA VAL A 187 -10.76 5.08 3.36
C VAL A 187 -10.96 6.59 3.52
N CYS A 188 -10.43 7.15 4.61
CA CYS A 188 -10.58 8.58 4.91
C CYS A 188 -9.32 9.42 4.65
N PHE A 189 -8.18 8.77 4.46
CA PHE A 189 -6.90 9.44 4.25
C PHE A 189 -5.94 8.53 3.49
N VAL A 190 -5.23 9.09 2.50
CA VAL A 190 -4.23 8.38 1.70
C VAL A 190 -2.97 9.24 1.64
N THR A 191 -1.83 8.65 1.96
CA THR A 191 -0.50 9.23 1.73
C THR A 191 0.23 8.36 0.73
N CYS A 192 0.85 8.98 -0.26
CA CYS A 192 1.70 8.27 -1.21
C CYS A 192 3.02 9.02 -1.39
N HIS A 193 4.10 8.27 -1.56
CA HIS A 193 5.43 8.74 -1.90
C HIS A 193 5.88 7.97 -3.14
N LEU A 194 6.45 8.69 -4.10
CA LEU A 194 7.11 8.12 -5.27
C LEU A 194 8.58 8.44 -5.10
N GLU A 195 9.37 7.42 -4.78
CA GLU A 195 10.82 7.53 -4.63
C GLU A 195 11.49 7.32 -5.99
N ASP A 196 12.51 8.14 -6.28
CA ASP A 196 13.35 8.05 -7.48
C ASP A 196 14.47 7.00 -7.32
#